data_AF-A0A9D1KZF7-F1
#
_entry.id   AF-A0A9D1KZF7-F1
#
_cell.length_a   1.000
_cell.length_b   1.000
_cell.length_c   1.000
_cell.angle_alpha   90.00
_cell.angle_beta   90.00
_cell.angle_gamma   90.00
#
_symmetry.space_group_name_H-M   'P 1'
#
loop_
_entity.id
_entity.type
_entity.pdbx_description
1 polymer ?
#
loop_
_entity_poly.entity_id
_entity_poly.type
_entity_poly.pdbx_seq_one_letter_code
_entity_poly.pdbx_strand_id
1 'polypeptide(L)'
;MIGGYFSPADRQQIAKMWAAYQPVSVIACALMVDPSTIHRELKLGNENGELDENKRLAYNPELAQLRFQENLRRRGRRKITK
;
A
#
# COMPACT_ATOMS: atom_id res chain seq x y z
N MET A 1 3.65 -11.99 -3.72
CA MET A 1 2.31 -11.81 -4.35
C MET A 1 1.51 -13.13 -4.36
N ILE A 2 0.41 -13.21 -3.60
CA ILE A 2 -0.60 -14.28 -3.74
C ILE A 2 -1.91 -13.59 -4.18
N GLY A 3 -2.45 -13.96 -5.35
CA GLY A 3 -3.77 -13.50 -5.80
C GLY A 3 -3.92 -12.00 -6.13
N GLY A 4 -2.83 -11.31 -6.50
CA GLY A 4 -2.87 -9.89 -6.87
C GLY A 4 -2.75 -8.90 -5.70
N TYR A 5 -2.32 -9.39 -4.53
CA TYR A 5 -2.13 -8.57 -3.32
C TYR A 5 -0.69 -8.66 -2.79
N PHE A 6 -0.20 -7.55 -2.25
CA PHE A 6 1.07 -7.51 -1.55
C PHE A 6 1.00 -8.38 -0.28
N SER A 7 2.06 -9.13 -0.02
CA SER A 7 2.26 -9.79 1.28
C SER A 7 2.80 -8.79 2.32
N PRO A 8 2.80 -9.11 3.63
CA PRO A 8 3.47 -8.28 4.63
C PRO A 8 4.95 -8.03 4.32
N ALA A 9 5.65 -9.04 3.76
CA ALA A 9 7.03 -8.90 3.33
C ALA A 9 7.18 -7.92 2.15
N ASP A 10 6.28 -7.99 1.16
CA ASP A 10 6.27 -7.04 0.03
C ASP A 10 6.05 -5.60 0.53
N ARG A 11 5.17 -5.39 1.52
CA ARG A 11 4.93 -4.08 2.13
C ARG A 11 6.14 -3.53 2.88
N GLN A 12 6.86 -4.37 3.61
CA GLN A 12 8.12 -3.99 4.26
C GLN A 12 9.19 -3.60 3.21
N GLN A 13 9.26 -4.32 2.10
CA GLN A 13 10.16 -3.99 1.00
C GLN A 13 9.82 -2.63 0.39
N ILE A 14 8.53 -2.34 0.15
CA ILE A 14 8.07 -1.01 -0.31
C ILE A 14 8.50 0.08 0.68
N ALA A 15 8.28 -0.12 1.99
CA ALA A 15 8.65 0.86 3.01
C ALA A 15 10.15 1.16 3.01
N LYS A 16 10.99 0.12 2.92
CA LYS A 16 12.46 0.29 2.85
C LYS A 16 12.89 1.08 1.62
N MET A 17 12.33 0.75 0.44
CA MET A 17 12.67 1.46 -0.80
C MET A 17 12.12 2.89 -0.81
N TRP A 18 10.93 3.12 -0.24
CA TRP A 18 10.32 4.44 -0.12
C TRP A 18 11.14 5.37 0.79
N ALA A 19 11.58 4.86 1.95
CA ALA A 19 12.46 5.57 2.88
C ALA A 19 13.84 5.86 2.26
N ALA A 20 14.35 4.96 1.40
CA ALA A 20 15.56 5.18 0.61
C ALA A 20 15.36 6.14 -0.59
N TYR A 21 14.27 6.91 -0.59
CA TYR A 21 13.91 7.88 -1.62
C TYR A 21 13.82 7.30 -3.04
N GLN A 22 13.55 5.99 -3.18
CA GLN A 22 13.44 5.39 -4.50
C GLN A 22 12.18 5.89 -5.23
N PRO A 23 12.24 6.07 -6.57
CA PRO A 23 11.07 6.42 -7.35
C PRO A 23 10.11 5.24 -7.46
N VAL A 24 8.82 5.54 -7.64
CA VAL A 24 7.75 4.53 -7.73
C VAL A 24 8.01 3.53 -8.85
N SER A 25 8.57 3.97 -9.97
CA SER A 25 8.92 3.10 -11.11
C SER A 25 9.93 2.01 -10.74
N VAL A 26 10.94 2.34 -9.94
CA VAL A 26 11.97 1.37 -9.48
C VAL A 26 11.35 0.37 -8.50
N ILE A 27 10.50 0.84 -7.59
CA ILE A 27 9.79 -0.03 -6.64
C ILE A 27 8.86 -0.99 -7.39
N ALA A 28 8.13 -0.48 -8.37
CA ALA A 28 7.22 -1.26 -9.21
C ALA A 28 7.96 -2.32 -10.02
N CYS A 29 9.11 -1.95 -10.62
CA CYS A 29 9.98 -2.89 -11.33
C CYS A 29 10.52 -4.00 -10.41
N ALA A 30 10.92 -3.66 -9.18
CA ALA A 30 11.44 -4.62 -8.22
C ALA A 30 10.38 -5.65 -7.76
N LEU A 31 9.12 -5.23 -7.70
CA LEU A 31 7.99 -6.08 -7.30
C LEU A 31 7.24 -6.69 -8.51
N MET A 32 7.69 -6.41 -9.73
CA MET A 32 7.05 -6.83 -10.99
C MET A 32 5.57 -6.44 -11.07
N VAL A 33 5.23 -5.22 -10.65
CA VAL A 33 3.86 -4.68 -10.67
C VAL A 33 3.79 -3.40 -11.49
N ASP A 34 2.56 -3.01 -11.86
CA ASP A 34 2.32 -1.71 -12.47
C ASP A 34 2.53 -0.57 -11.45
N PRO A 35 3.15 0.57 -11.84
CA PRO A 35 3.35 1.73 -10.96
C PRO A 35 2.06 2.23 -10.27
N SER A 36 0.91 2.13 -10.94
CA SER A 36 -0.39 2.52 -10.37
C SER A 36 -0.75 1.69 -9.14
N THR A 37 -0.31 0.43 -9.10
CA THR A 37 -0.52 -0.47 -7.96
C THR A 37 0.26 0.01 -6.74
N ILE A 38 1.49 0.49 -6.93
CA ILE A 38 2.29 1.08 -5.85
C ILE A 38 1.66 2.39 -5.36
N HIS A 39 1.19 3.27 -6.25
CA HIS A 39 0.49 4.49 -5.84
C HIS A 39 -0.75 4.19 -4.97
N ARG A 40 -1.52 3.17 -5.35
CA ARG A 40 -2.68 2.72 -4.56
C ARG A 40 -2.26 2.20 -3.18
N GLU A 41 -1.19 1.42 -3.11
CA GLU A 41 -0.68 0.88 -1.86
C GLU A 41 -0.15 1.99 -0.94
N LEU A 42 0.62 2.94 -1.48
CA LEU A 42 1.11 4.10 -0.74
C LEU A 42 -0.04 4.91 -0.14
N LYS A 43 -1.13 5.09 -0.90
CA LYS A 43 -2.34 5.76 -0.42
C LYS A 43 -3.04 4.99 0.70
N LEU A 44 -3.01 3.65 0.67
CA LEU A 44 -3.57 2.83 1.75
C LEU A 44 -2.76 2.98 3.04
N GLY A 45 -1.43 2.99 2.94
CA GLY A 45 -0.52 3.11 4.08
C GLY A 45 -0.29 4.52 4.61
N ASN A 46 -1.01 5.52 4.11
CA ASN A 46 -0.84 6.91 4.53
C ASN A 46 -1.96 7.37 5.48
N GLU A 47 -1.57 8.07 6.55
CA GLU A 47 -2.45 8.64 7.58
C GLU A 47 -3.04 9.99 7.14
N ASN A 48 -3.80 9.98 6.04
CA ASN A 48 -4.60 11.12 5.57
C ASN A 48 -3.81 12.40 5.21
N GLY A 49 -2.65 12.26 4.60
CA GLY A 49 -1.88 13.37 4.04
C GLY A 49 -0.61 13.71 4.80
N GLU A 50 -0.24 12.91 5.81
CA GLU A 50 1.05 13.07 6.48
C GLU A 50 2.20 12.97 5.48
N LEU A 51 3.15 13.88 5.64
CA LEU A 51 4.35 13.96 4.84
C LEU A 51 5.53 13.43 5.64
N ASP A 52 6.33 12.60 4.98
CA ASP A 52 7.64 12.16 5.44
C ASP A 52 8.66 13.31 5.41
N GLU A 53 9.83 13.10 6.00
CA GLU A 53 10.99 14.01 6.01
C GLU A 53 11.34 14.51 4.60
N ASN A 54 11.08 13.66 3.61
CA ASN A 54 11.31 13.86 2.20
C ASN A 54 10.22 14.68 1.48
N LYS A 55 9.24 15.24 2.20
CA LYS A 55 8.02 15.89 1.67
C LYS A 55 7.20 14.99 0.73
N ARG A 56 7.36 13.67 0.86
CA ARG A 56 6.54 12.65 0.18
C ARG A 56 5.46 12.17 1.14
N LEU A 57 4.41 11.53 0.64
CA LEU A 57 3.43 10.87 1.52
C LEU A 57 4.15 9.87 2.43
N ALA A 58 3.97 10.03 3.74
CA ALA A 58 4.43 9.05 4.71
C ALA A 58 3.77 7.69 4.42
N TYR A 59 4.54 6.61 4.55
CA TYR A 59 4.05 5.27 4.26
C TYR A 59 4.33 4.34 5.43
N ASN A 60 3.25 3.80 6.02
CA ASN A 60 3.29 2.80 7.06
C ASN A 60 2.80 1.43 6.52
N PRO A 61 3.66 0.40 6.49
CA PRO A 61 3.30 -0.92 5.96
C PRO A 61 2.26 -1.65 6.82
N GLU A 62 2.25 -1.45 8.15
CA GLU A 62 1.29 -2.09 9.05
C GLU A 62 -0.11 -1.48 8.86
N LEU A 63 -0.19 -0.16 8.74
CA LEU A 63 -1.45 0.52 8.45
C LEU A 63 -2.03 0.06 7.10
N ALA A 64 -1.18 -0.06 6.07
CA ALA A 64 -1.60 -0.54 4.76
C ALA A 64 -2.18 -1.97 4.86
N GLN A 65 -1.53 -2.83 5.63
CA GLN A 65 -1.97 -4.20 5.90
C GLN A 65 -3.32 -4.24 6.62
N LEU A 66 -3.50 -3.45 7.67
CA LEU A 66 -4.74 -3.37 8.45
C LEU A 66 -5.91 -2.88 7.59
N ARG A 67 -5.72 -1.77 6.85
CA ARG A 67 -6.74 -1.23 5.95
C ARG A 67 -7.05 -2.19 4.80
N PHE A 68 -6.07 -2.93 4.31
CA PHE A 68 -6.29 -3.97 3.31
C PHE A 68 -7.18 -5.09 3.86
N GLN A 69 -6.89 -5.60 5.06
CA GLN A 69 -7.72 -6.61 5.72
C GLN A 69 -9.14 -6.10 6.00
N GLU A 70 -9.28 -4.85 6.43
CA GLU A 70 -10.60 -4.24 6.65
C GLU A 70 -11.39 -4.13 5.34
N ASN A 71 -10.74 -3.70 4.25
CA ASN A 71 -11.35 -3.65 2.93
C ASN A 71 -11.80 -5.04 2.46
N LEU A 72 -11.00 -6.08 2.68
CA LEU A 72 -11.42 -7.45 2.40
C LEU A 72 -12.63 -7.87 3.23
N ARG A 73 -12.67 -7.55 4.53
CA ARG A 73 -13.82 -7.85 5.42
C ARG A 73 -15.10 -7.11 5.05
N ARG A 74 -14.99 -5.94 4.41
CA ARG A 74 -16.14 -5.16 3.90
C ARG A 74 -16.70 -5.75 2.61
N ARG A 75 -15.87 -6.39 1.79
CA ARG A 75 -16.34 -7.07 0.57
C ARG A 75 -17.28 -8.22 0.94
N GLY A 76 -18.38 -8.35 0.22
CA GLY A 76 -19.37 -9.42 0.45
C GLY A 76 -20.47 -9.09 1.46
N ARG A 77 -20.38 -8.00 2.23
CA ARG A 77 -21.54 -7.51 3.00
C ARG A 77 -22.56 -6.90 2.04
N ARG A 78 -23.56 -7.68 1.63
CA ARG A 78 -24.74 -7.12 0.97
C ARG A 78 -25.47 -6.25 1.99
N LYS A 79 -25.71 -4.98 1.68
CA LYS A 79 -26.69 -4.20 2.43
C LYS A 79 -28.02 -4.94 2.26
N ILE A 80 -28.55 -5.50 3.34
CA ILE A 80 -29.95 -5.92 3.36
C ILE A 80 -30.73 -4.60 3.36
N THR A 81 -31.15 -4.16 2.19
CA THR A 81 -32.08 -3.05 2.06
C THR A 81 -33.39 -3.52 2.70
N LYS A 82 -33.76 -2.90 3.82
CA LYS A 82 -35.07 -3.08 4.46
C LYS A 82 -36.09 -2.18 3.80
#